data_AF-A0A2V9D9G9-F1
#
_entry.id   AF-A0A2V9D9G9-F1
#
_cell.length_a   1.000
_cell.length_b   1.000
_cell.length_c   1.000
_cell.angle_alpha   90.00
_cell.angle_beta   90.00
_cell.angle_gamma   90.00
#
_symmetry.space_group_name_H-M   'P 1'
#
loop_
_entity.id
_entity.type
_entity.pdbx_description
1 polymer ?
#
loop_
_entity_poly.entity_id
_entity_poly.type
_entity_poly.pdbx_seq_one_letter_code
_entity_poly.pdbx_strand_id
1 'polypeptide(L)' 'MSLYKRGGTWWTDFSVNGQRFRLSLDTTDWREAQRQEKERIAQASAGKLTVESGTFSTIGVS' A
#
# COMPACT_ATOMS: atom_id res chain seq x y z
N MET A 1 3.92 7.58 8.25
CA MET A 1 4.73 6.74 9.18
C MET A 1 4.33 5.32 8.86
N SER A 2 4.98 4.79 7.81
CA SER A 2 4.36 3.82 6.91
C SER A 2 5.34 3.26 5.87
N LEU A 3 6.47 3.94 5.62
CA LEU A 3 7.58 3.45 4.81
C LEU A 3 8.53 2.54 5.59
N TYR A 4 8.75 1.32 5.11
CA TYR A 4 9.78 0.42 5.64
C TYR A 4 10.54 -0.28 4.51
N LYS A 5 11.83 -0.55 4.71
CA LYS A 5 12.68 -1.20 3.71
C LYS A 5 12.81 -2.69 4.01
N ARG A 6 12.58 -3.54 3.01
CA ARG A 6 12.74 -5.00 3.11
C ARG A 6 13.39 -5.55 1.85
N GLY A 7 14.54 -6.21 2.00
CA GLY A 7 15.25 -6.86 0.88
C GLY A 7 15.78 -5.88 -0.18
N GLY A 8 15.98 -4.60 0.17
CA GLY A 8 16.38 -3.56 -0.77
C GLY A 8 15.23 -2.70 -1.27
N THR A 9 14.00 -3.20 -1.22
CA THR A 9 12.80 -2.50 -1.70
C THR A 9 12.07 -1.78 -0.58
N TRP A 10 11.58 -0.58 -0.86
CA TRP A 10 10.70 0.17 0.03
C TRP A 10 9.25 -0.32 -0.09
N TRP A 11 8.58 -0.42 1.05
CA TRP A 11 7.18 -0.80 1.19
C TRP A 11 6.45 0.31 1.92
N THR A 12 5.16 0.49 1.60
CA THR A 12 4.28 1.41 2.32
C THR A 12 3.07 0.67 2.90
N ASP A 13 2.68 1.04 4.12
CA ASP A 13 1.49 0.59 4.85
C ASP A 13 0.70 1.82 5.29
N PHE A 14 -0.46 2.07 4.69
CA PHE A 14 -1.29 3.22 5.06
C PHE A 14 -2.77 2.88 4.99
N SER A 15 -3.61 3.67 5.66
CA SER A 15 -5.06 3.49 5.65
C SER A 15 -5.73 4.77 5.17
N VAL A 16 -6.67 4.67 4.24
CA VAL A 16 -7.45 5.80 3.72
C VAL A 16 -8.91 5.38 3.63
N ASN A 17 -9.82 6.22 4.13
CA ASN A 17 -11.27 5.96 4.13
C ASN A 17 -11.66 4.59 4.74
N GLY A 18 -10.94 4.14 5.78
CA GLY A 18 -11.17 2.83 6.42
C GLY A 18 -10.58 1.63 5.66
N GLN A 19 -9.95 1.86 4.51
CA GLN A 19 -9.32 0.83 3.69
C GLN A 19 -7.81 0.83 3.88
N ARG A 20 -7.24 -0.34 4.22
CA ARG A 20 -5.79 -0.51 4.40
C ARG A 20 -5.12 -0.87 3.08
N PHE A 21 -4.05 -0.17 2.76
CA PHE A 21 -3.22 -0.38 1.59
C PHE A 21 -1.83 -0.75 2.03
N ARG A 22 -1.36 -1.92 1.57
CA ARG A 22 -0.01 -2.39 1.79
C ARG A 22 0.58 -2.83 0.45
N LEU A 23 1.55 -2.08 -0.03
CA LEU A 23 2.16 -2.34 -1.33
C LEU A 23 3.65 -2.00 -1.34
N SER A 24 4.40 -2.66 -2.23
CA SER A 24 5.78 -2.33 -2.52
C SER A 24 5.87 -1.13 -3.44
N LEU A 25 6.86 -0.26 -3.20
CA LEU A 25 7.16 0.91 -4.02
C LEU A 25 8.23 0.62 -5.09
N ASP A 26 8.68 -0.64 -5.18
CA ASP A 26 9.67 -1.14 -6.16
C ASP A 26 10.89 -0.23 -6.34
N THR A 27 11.30 0.43 -5.26
CA THR A 27 12.42 1.38 -5.28
C THR A 27 13.34 1.13 -4.11
N THR A 28 14.61 1.41 -4.31
CA THR A 28 15.66 1.37 -3.28
C THR A 28 16.02 2.78 -2.79
N ASP A 29 15.62 3.81 -3.54
CA ASP A 29 15.85 5.22 -3.25
C ASP A 29 14.77 5.78 -2.31
N TRP A 30 15.20 6.44 -1.23
CA TRP A 30 14.32 6.96 -0.20
C TRP A 30 13.47 8.15 -0.67
N ARG A 31 14.00 9.02 -1.53
CA ARG A 31 13.26 10.19 -2.04
C ARG A 31 12.17 9.73 -2.99
N GLU A 32 12.50 8.77 -3.84
CA GLU A 32 11.53 8.13 -4.72
C GLU A 32 10.43 7.42 -3.93
N ALA A 33 10.81 6.71 -2.86
CA ALA A 33 9.86 6.06 -1.96
C ALA A 33 8.87 7.06 -1.32
N GLN A 34 9.35 8.22 -0.85
CA GLN A 34 8.46 9.27 -0.34
C GLN A 34 7.52 9.84 -1.39
N ARG A 35 8.01 10.04 -2.63
CA ARG A 35 7.18 10.56 -3.72
C ARG A 35 6.06 9.57 -4.05
N GLN A 36 6.41 8.30 -4.22
CA GLN A 36 5.44 7.26 -4.53
C GLN A 36 4.45 7.03 -3.39
N GLU A 37 4.89 7.05 -2.13
CA GLU A 37 3.97 6.97 -0.98
C GLU A 37 2.89 8.06 -1.06
N LYS A 38 3.28 9.32 -1.28
CA LYS A 38 2.34 10.43 -1.40
C LYS A 38 1.38 10.25 -2.58
N GLU A 39 1.90 9.79 -3.73
CA GLU A 39 1.10 9.53 -4.91
C GLU A 39 0.08 8.42 -4.68
N ARG A 40 0.46 7.33 -4.00
CA ARG A 40 -0.43 6.22 -3.63
C ARG A 40 -1.48 6.67 -2.63
N ILE A 41 -1.12 7.46 -1.61
CA ILE A 41 -2.10 8.03 -0.69
C ILE A 41 -3.09 8.93 -1.43
N ALA A 42 -2.63 9.76 -2.36
CA ALA A 42 -3.49 10.62 -3.18
C ALA A 42 -4.44 9.80 -4.08
N GLN A 43 -3.94 8.75 -4.72
CA GLN A 43 -4.74 7.82 -5.53
C GLN A 43 -5.79 7.08 -4.68
N ALA A 44 -5.43 6.64 -3.47
CA ALA A 44 -6.34 5.98 -2.54
C ALA A 44 -7.39 6.92 -1.99
N SER A 45 -7.01 8.15 -1.68
CA SER A 45 -7.93 9.22 -1.25
C SER A 45 -8.94 9.56 -2.34
N ALA A 46 -8.50 9.56 -3.60
CA ALA A 46 -9.39 9.72 -4.75
C ALA A 46 -10.27 8.49 -5.05
N GLY A 47 -10.17 7.40 -4.29
CA GLY A 47 -10.89 6.15 -4.54
C GLY A 47 -10.42 5.40 -5.80
N LYS A 48 -9.27 5.77 -6.37
CA LYS A 48 -8.72 5.18 -7.61
C LYS A 48 -7.78 4.01 -7.36
N LEU A 49 -7.30 3.83 -6.13
CA LEU A 49 -6.60 2.62 -5.73
C LEU A 49 -7.66 1.58 -5.38
N THR A 50 -7.98 0.74 -6.37
CA THR A 50 -8.62 -0.54 -6.11
C THR A 50 -7.69 -1.33 -5.22
N VAL A 51 -8.15 -1.73 -4.03
CA VAL A 51 -7.43 -2.75 -3.26
C VAL A 51 -7.31 -3.92 -4.18
N GLU A 52 -6.07 -4.32 -4.47
CA GLU A 52 -5.79 -5.68 -4.88
C GLU A 52 -6.09 -6.50 -3.63
N SER A 53 -7.38 -6.74 -3.42
CA SER A 53 -7.94 -7.45 -2.30
C SER A 53 -7.28 -8.81 -2.31
N GLY A 54 -6.24 -8.95 -1.48
CA GLY A 54 -5.75 -10.25 -1.09
C GLY A 54 -6.98 -11.04 -0.67
N THR A 55 -7.27 -12.07 -1.47
CA THR A 55 -8.43 -12.94 -1.37
C THR A 55 -8.75 -13.20 0.10
N PHE A 56 -9.78 -12.52 0.61
CA PHE A 56 -10.42 -12.93 1.85
C PHE A 56 -11.13 -14.24 1.49
N SER A 57 -10.41 -15.35 1.62
CA SER A 57 -11.00 -16.67 1.59
C SER A 57 -11.90 -16.78 2.82
N THR A 58 -13.17 -16.39 2.66
CA THR A 58 -14.25 -16.85 3.52
C THR A 58 -14.28 -18.36 3.39
N ILE A 59 -13.63 -19.06 4.30
CA ILE A 59 -13.84 -20.49 4.50
C ILE A 59 -15.22 -20.58 5.16
N GLY A 60 -16.12 -21.27 4.46
CA GLY A 60 -17.53 -21.37 4.77
C GLY A 60 -17.80 -21.89 6.18
N VAL A 61 -18.90 -21.39 6.74
CA VAL A 61 -19.56 -21.93 7.93
C VAL A 61 -20.09 -23.33 7.57
N SER A 62 -19.70 -24.34 8.33
CA SER A 62 -20.32 -25.67 8.34
C SER A 62 -21.39 -25.75 9.42
#